data_AF-A0A7Y6IZ00-F1
#
_entry.id   AF-A0A7Y6IZ00-F1
#
_cell.length_a   1.000
_cell.length_b   1.000
_cell.length_c   1.000
_cell.angle_alpha   90.00
_cell.angle_beta   90.00
_cell.angle_gamma   90.00
#
_symmetry.space_group_name_H-M   'P 1'
#
loop_
_entity.id
_entity.type
_entity.pdbx_description
1 polymer ?
#
loop_
_entity_poly.entity_id
_entity_poly.type
_entity_poly.pdbx_seq_one_letter_code
_entity_poly.pdbx_strand_id
1 'polypeptide(L)'
;MVQLRLMGDDADRVREVAALVMAALRGHPALQLGDAAELTNRRGPGVRVVFDVSTANAAGPYRVHAERVDVDPAAAPARQRRARRPPALGAG
;
A
#
# COMPACT_ATOMS: atom_id res chain seq x y z
N MET A 1 10.24 8.82 -1.14
CA MET A 1 9.60 9.78 -2.06
C MET A 1 10.63 10.81 -2.44
N VAL A 2 10.82 11.07 -3.73
CA VAL A 2 11.73 12.09 -4.25
C VAL A 2 10.92 13.10 -5.06
N GLN A 3 11.37 14.35 -5.09
CA GLN A 3 10.72 15.40 -5.85
C GLN A 3 11.58 15.76 -7.06
N LEU A 4 11.01 15.67 -8.26
CA LEU A 4 11.65 16.11 -9.48
C LEU A 4 11.22 17.54 -9.81
N ARG A 5 12.18 18.35 -10.27
CA ARG A 5 11.98 19.75 -10.62
C ARG A 5 12.60 20.02 -11.98
N LEU A 6 11.77 20.36 -12.96
CA LEU A 6 12.23 20.86 -14.25
C LEU A 6 12.11 22.37 -14.25
N MET A 7 13.20 23.04 -14.60
CA MET A 7 13.30 24.50 -14.62
C MET A 7 13.92 24.94 -15.93
N GLY A 8 13.41 26.04 -16.48
CA GLY A 8 13.95 26.69 -17.67
C GLY A 8 13.41 28.11 -17.76
N ASP A 9 13.99 28.89 -18.66
CA ASP A 9 13.61 30.25 -19.01
C ASP A 9 12.52 30.30 -20.09
N ASP A 10 12.45 29.29 -20.95
CA ASP A 10 11.36 29.05 -21.89
C ASP A 10 10.27 28.16 -21.27
N ALA A 11 9.09 28.75 -21.02
CA ALA A 11 7.98 28.05 -20.40
C ALA A 11 7.43 26.89 -21.25
N ASP A 12 7.35 27.07 -22.56
CA ASP A 12 6.77 26.08 -23.46
C ASP A 12 7.69 24.88 -23.60
N ARG A 13 9.00 25.14 -23.69
CA ARG A 13 10.00 24.06 -23.71
C ARG A 13 10.01 23.27 -22.40
N VAL A 14 9.87 23.93 -21.26
CA VAL A 14 9.78 23.25 -19.95
C VAL A 14 8.53 22.36 -19.89
N ARG A 15 7.38 22.84 -20.36
CA ARG A 15 6.13 22.05 -20.38
C ARG A 15 6.25 20.83 -21.30
N GLU A 16 6.82 21.01 -22.49
CA GLU A 16 7.03 19.92 -23.46
C GLU A 16 7.93 18.83 -22.86
N VAL A 17 9.08 19.22 -22.30
CA VAL A 17 10.01 18.28 -21.67
C VAL A 17 9.38 17.63 -20.44
N ALA A 18 8.66 18.37 -19.61
CA ALA A 18 7.97 17.81 -18.45
C ALA A 18 6.93 16.76 -18.85
N ALA A 19 6.14 17.01 -19.91
CA ALA A 19 5.17 16.05 -20.42
C ALA A 19 5.85 14.75 -20.90
N LEU A 20 6.97 14.86 -21.63
CA LEU A 20 7.74 13.71 -22.10
C LEU A 20 8.33 12.89 -20.95
N VAL A 21 8.94 13.57 -19.97
CA VAL A 21 9.51 12.92 -18.77
C VAL A 21 8.43 12.21 -17.98
N MET A 22 7.28 12.88 -17.74
CA MET A 22 6.17 12.27 -17.02
C MET A 22 5.58 11.08 -17.77
N ALA A 23 5.45 11.14 -19.10
CA ALA A 23 4.98 10.01 -19.90
C ALA A 23 5.94 8.82 -19.81
N ALA A 24 7.25 9.05 -19.93
CA ALA A 24 8.26 8.00 -19.81
C ALA A 24 8.25 7.35 -18.41
N LEU A 25 8.15 8.16 -17.35
CA LEU A 25 8.12 7.66 -15.98
C LEU A 25 6.82 6.92 -15.63
N ARG A 26 5.66 7.38 -16.14
CA ARG A 26 4.37 6.68 -15.98
C ARG A 26 4.36 5.29 -16.63
N GLY A 27 5.15 5.09 -17.68
CA GLY A 27 5.31 3.79 -18.31
C GLY A 27 6.11 2.79 -17.48
N HIS A 28 6.79 3.23 -16.41
CA HIS A 28 7.64 2.37 -15.60
C HIS A 28 6.86 1.75 -14.43
N PRO A 29 6.63 0.42 -14.39
CA PRO A 29 5.73 -0.21 -13.41
C PRO A 29 6.22 -0.12 -11.96
N ALA A 30 7.52 0.09 -11.75
CA ALA A 30 8.09 0.26 -10.42
C ALA A 30 7.91 1.67 -9.82
N LEU A 31 7.30 2.61 -10.54
CA LEU A 31 7.19 4.01 -10.13
C LEU A 31 5.72 4.44 -9.97
N GLN A 32 5.48 5.29 -8.98
CA GLN A 32 4.25 6.07 -8.82
C GLN A 32 4.60 7.55 -8.90
N LEU A 33 3.78 8.30 -9.62
CA LEU A 33 3.97 9.74 -9.80
C LEU A 33 2.82 10.48 -9.11
N GLY A 34 3.15 11.53 -8.38
CA GLY A 34 2.19 12.51 -7.89
C GLY A 34 1.77 13.49 -8.98
N ASP A 35 0.84 14.38 -8.63
CA ASP A 35 0.38 15.43 -9.52
C ASP A 35 1.50 16.45 -9.79
N ALA A 36 1.53 16.96 -11.02
CA ALA A 36 2.46 18.00 -11.41
C ALA A 36 1.89 19.38 -11.06
N ALA A 37 2.74 20.22 -10.49
CA ALA A 37 2.46 21.63 -10.22
C ALA A 37 3.41 22.49 -11.06
N GLU A 38 2.85 23.42 -11.83
CA GLU A 38 3.60 24.47 -12.50
C GLU A 38 3.71 25.69 -11.58
N LEU A 39 4.93 26.19 -11.43
CA LEU A 39 5.26 27.34 -10.60
C LEU A 39 5.98 28.37 -11.45
N THR A 40 5.51 29.62 -11.43
CA THR A 40 6.18 30.72 -12.12
C THR A 40 7.50 31.07 -11.43
N ASN A 41 8.54 31.38 -12.22
CA ASN A 41 9.81 31.82 -11.66
C ASN A 41 9.69 33.24 -11.10
N ARG A 42 10.17 33.45 -9.87
CA ARG A 42 10.11 34.77 -9.21
C ARG A 42 11.03 35.83 -9.83
N ARG A 43 12.01 35.43 -10.63
CA ARG A 43 13.11 36.29 -11.11
C ARG A 43 13.34 36.25 -12.63
N GLY A 44 12.40 35.73 -13.41
CA GLY A 44 12.58 35.64 -14.88
C GLY A 44 11.38 35.05 -15.61
N PRO A 45 11.41 35.05 -16.96
CA PRO A 45 10.26 34.70 -17.81
C PRO A 45 9.90 33.20 -17.85
N GLY A 46 10.58 32.36 -17.07
CA GLY A 46 10.41 30.92 -17.09
C GLY A 46 9.44 30.32 -16.08
N VAL A 47 9.32 29.01 -16.12
CA VAL A 47 8.52 28.22 -15.19
C VAL A 47 9.34 27.09 -14.58
N ARG A 48 8.81 26.54 -13.49
CA ARG A 48 9.26 25.31 -12.86
C ARG A 48 8.10 24.33 -12.77
N VAL A 49 8.25 23.15 -13.34
CA VAL A 49 7.32 22.04 -13.14
C VAL A 49 7.87 21.13 -12.05
N VAL A 50 7.05 20.81 -11.07
CA VAL A 50 7.40 19.98 -9.91
C VAL A 50 6.43 18.81 -9.80
N PHE A 51 6.93 17.61 -9.58
CA PHE A 51 6.10 16.45 -9.26
C PHE A 51 6.89 15.47 -8.39
N ASP A 52 6.15 14.69 -7.60
CA ASP A 52 6.73 13.70 -6.72
C ASP A 52 6.81 12.34 -7.43
N VAL A 53 7.86 11.58 -7.11
CA VAL A 53 8.08 10.21 -7.59
C VAL A 53 8.37 9.31 -6.39
N SER A 54 7.68 8.17 -6.33
CA SER A 54 7.92 7.12 -5.36
C SER A 54 8.07 5.78 -6.07
N THR A 55 8.70 4.81 -5.40
CA THR A 55 8.69 3.43 -5.89
C THR A 55 7.34 2.81 -5.55
N ALA A 56 6.71 2.11 -6.50
CA ALA A 56 5.46 1.38 -6.30
C ALA A 56 5.55 0.32 -5.18
N ASN A 57 6.77 -0.17 -4.89
CA ASN A 57 7.09 -1.13 -3.82
C ASN A 57 7.76 -0.50 -2.59
N ALA A 58 7.58 0.80 -2.33
CA ALA A 58 7.94 1.34 -1.01
C ALA A 58 6.99 0.74 0.03
N ALA A 59 7.40 -0.38 0.63
CA ALA A 59 6.59 -1.18 1.53
C ALA A 59 5.97 -0.38 2.69
N GLY A 60 4.64 -0.40 2.77
CA GLY A 60 3.83 -0.10 3.95
C GLY A 60 2.32 -0.08 3.65
N PRO A 61 1.47 -0.51 4.60
CA PRO A 61 1.34 -1.91 5.02
C PRO A 61 0.62 -2.77 3.95
N TYR A 62 0.97 -4.06 3.89
CA TYR A 62 0.21 -5.04 3.14
C TYR A 62 -1.28 -4.97 3.50
N ARG A 63 -2.18 -4.92 2.50
CA ARG A 63 -3.58 -5.26 2.72
C ARG A 63 -3.65 -6.77 2.94
N VAL A 64 -3.61 -7.18 4.20
CA VAL A 64 -3.87 -8.57 4.59
C VAL A 64 -5.37 -8.80 4.40
N HIS A 65 -5.72 -9.67 3.46
CA HIS A 65 -7.05 -10.27 3.42
C HIS A 65 -7.00 -11.53 4.27
N ALA A 66 -7.59 -11.50 5.46
CA ALA A 66 -7.80 -12.69 6.26
C ALA A 66 -9.22 -13.22 5.95
N GLU A 67 -9.31 -14.37 5.30
CA GLU A 67 -10.55 -15.14 5.31
C GLU A 67 -10.58 -15.96 6.61
N ARG A 68 -11.70 -15.87 7.33
CA ARG A 68 -11.92 -16.70 8.52
C ARG A 68 -12.27 -18.10 8.05
N VAL A 69 -11.33 -19.03 8.16
CA VAL A 69 -11.64 -20.45 8.09
C VAL A 69 -12.30 -20.80 9.42
N ASP A 70 -13.65 -20.79 9.43
CA ASP A 70 -14.39 -21.39 10.52
C ASP A 70 -14.11 -22.89 10.50
N VAL A 71 -13.16 -23.34 11.32
CA VAL A 71 -13.00 -24.77 11.61
C VAL A 71 -14.24 -25.17 12.39
N ASP A 72 -15.16 -25.84 11.71
CA ASP A 72 -16.40 -26.33 12.30
C ASP A 72 -16.09 -27.20 13.53
N PRO A 73 -16.43 -26.77 14.76
CA PRO A 73 -16.21 -27.57 15.95
C PRO A 73 -17.16 -28.76 16.04
N ALA A 74 -18.10 -28.93 15.09
CA ALA A 74 -19.04 -30.05 15.06
C ALA A 74 -18.38 -31.43 14.85
N ALA A 75 -17.08 -31.49 14.53
CA ALA A 75 -16.33 -32.74 14.46
C ALA A 75 -15.60 -33.13 15.77
N ALA A 76 -15.98 -32.59 16.93
CA ALA A 76 -15.51 -33.13 18.20
C ALA A 76 -16.18 -34.50 18.48
N PRO A 77 -15.44 -35.63 18.54
CA PRO A 77 -16.03 -36.91 18.86
C PRO A 77 -16.62 -36.88 20.28
N ALA A 78 -17.91 -37.21 20.37
CA ALA A 78 -18.65 -37.27 21.62
C ALA A 78 -17.94 -38.17 22.64
N ARG A 79 -17.34 -37.57 23.68
CA ARG A 79 -16.83 -38.31 24.84
C ARG A 79 -18.01 -38.96 25.56
N GLN A 80 -18.22 -40.26 25.30
CA GLN A 80 -19.12 -41.12 26.07
C GLN A 80 -18.77 -41.03 27.56
N ARG A 81 -19.58 -40.28 28.32
CA ARG A 81 -19.60 -40.36 29.78
C ARG A 81 -20.20 -41.71 30.17
N ARG A 82 -19.34 -42.72 30.40
CA ARG A 82 -19.73 -43.92 31.13
C ARG A 82 -20.07 -43.52 32.56
N ALA A 83 -21.35 -43.52 32.89
CA ALA A 83 -21.84 -43.42 34.25
C ALA A 83 -21.24 -44.58 35.07
N ARG A 84 -20.35 -44.26 36.00
CA ARG A 84 -19.99 -45.19 37.08
C ARG A 84 -20.89 -44.89 38.28
N ARG A 85 -21.83 -45.81 38.47
CA ARG A 85 -22.69 -45.98 39.65
C ARG A 85 -21.81 -46.18 40.89
N PRO A 86 -22.18 -45.64 42.07
CA PRO A 86 -21.32 -45.67 43.27
C PRO A 86 -21.44 -47.02 44.00
N PRO A 87 -20.39 -47.49 44.69
CA PRO A 87 -20.54 -48.41 45.80
C PRO A 87 -20.43 -47.68 47.14
N ALA A 88 -21.24 -48.14 48.08
CA ALA A 88 -21.46 -47.60 49.40
C ALA A 88 -20.51 -48.19 50.46
N LEU A 89 -20.36 -47.44 51.57
CA LEU A 89 -20.19 -47.86 52.97
C LEU A 89 -18.92 -48.57 53.47
N GLY A 90 -18.48 -48.12 54.66
CA GLY A 90 -17.56 -48.79 55.61
C GLY A 90 -16.65 -47.76 56.30
N ALA A 91 -16.99 -47.16 57.44
CA ALA A 91 -16.98 -47.69 58.81
C ALA A 91 -15.60 -48.19 59.26
N GLY A 92 -15.01 -47.47 60.23
CA GLY A 92 -13.74 -47.77 60.89
C GLY A 92 -13.28 -46.58 61.71
#